data_AF-A0A2U2X2Y2-F1
#
_entry.id   AF-A0A2U2X2Y2-F1
#
_cell.length_a   1.000
_cell.length_b   1.000
_cell.length_c   1.000
_cell.angle_alpha   90.00
_cell.angle_beta   90.00
_cell.angle_gamma   90.00
#
_symmetry.space_group_name_H-M   'P 1'
#
loop_
_entity.id
_entity.type
_entity.pdbx_description
1 polymer ?
#
loop_
_entity_poly.entity_id
_entity_poly.type
_entity_poly.pdbx_seq_one_letter_code
_entity_poly.pdbx_strand_id
1 'polypeptide(L)'
;MSLFCQNNSCVDFKIGEFKFLNPNYSEWTITRNDSIQTEINSKTGVEIKSVIKWKSECVYTLTCKSVSKPELKNAIGKIFEVSIIKTYNNGYTCISRGNDIQLKDLELEMIKTK
;
A
#
# COMPACT_ATOMS: atom_id res chain seq x y z
N MET A 1 -32.55 -16.91 1.84
CA MET A 1 -32.36 -16.39 0.48
C MET A 1 -30.96 -15.79 0.46
N SER A 2 -29.98 -16.53 -0.07
CA SER A 2 -28.55 -16.21 0.12
C SER A 2 -28.13 -15.01 -0.73
N LEU A 3 -27.60 -13.98 -0.06
CA LEU A 3 -26.93 -12.85 -0.69
C LEU A 3 -25.58 -13.32 -1.26
N PHE A 4 -25.37 -13.16 -2.56
CA PHE A 4 -24.03 -13.09 -3.15
C PHE A 4 -23.88 -11.74 -3.83
N CYS A 5 -23.69 -10.69 -3.02
CA CYS A 5 -23.12 -9.45 -3.50
C CYS A 5 -21.60 -9.67 -3.45
N GLN A 6 -20.96 -10.04 -4.57
CA GLN A 6 -19.50 -10.12 -4.67
C GLN A 6 -18.92 -8.70 -4.68
N ASN A 7 -19.02 -8.03 -3.55
CA ASN A 7 -18.30 -6.80 -3.27
C ASN A 7 -17.11 -7.24 -2.42
N ASN A 8 -15.95 -7.52 -3.03
CA ASN A 8 -14.78 -7.94 -2.27
C ASN A 8 -14.49 -6.91 -1.19
N SER A 9 -14.39 -7.38 0.04
CA SER A 9 -14.18 -6.50 1.18
C SER A 9 -12.72 -6.03 1.19
N CYS A 10 -12.46 -4.80 1.62
CA CYS A 10 -11.10 -4.31 1.86
C CYS A 10 -10.29 -5.24 2.78
N VAL A 11 -10.97 -6.06 3.59
CA VAL A 11 -10.40 -7.11 4.43
C VAL A 11 -9.53 -8.09 3.62
N ASP A 12 -9.92 -8.41 2.38
CA ASP A 12 -9.21 -9.35 1.51
C ASP A 12 -7.82 -8.83 1.07
N PHE A 13 -7.61 -7.51 1.19
CA PHE A 13 -6.38 -6.81 0.80
C PHE A 13 -5.55 -6.35 2.01
N LYS A 14 -5.92 -6.75 3.24
CA LYS A 14 -5.11 -6.45 4.43
C LYS A 14 -3.78 -7.19 4.45
N ILE A 15 -3.74 -8.38 3.86
CA ILE A 15 -2.57 -9.26 3.81
C ILE A 15 -2.41 -9.78 2.37
N GLY A 16 -1.17 -9.85 1.91
CA GLY A 16 -0.83 -10.44 0.62
C GLY A 16 0.41 -9.83 0.00
N GLU A 17 0.71 -10.30 -1.21
CA GLU A 17 1.66 -9.65 -2.11
C GLU A 17 0.92 -8.82 -3.15
N PHE A 18 1.46 -7.66 -3.49
CA PHE A 18 0.85 -6.74 -4.43
C PHE A 18 1.86 -6.14 -5.40
N LYS A 19 1.36 -5.74 -6.56
CA LYS A 19 2.07 -4.93 -7.54
C LYS A 19 1.23 -3.75 -7.98
N PHE A 20 1.89 -2.64 -8.31
CA PHE A 20 1.23 -1.53 -8.97
C PHE A 20 0.93 -1.87 -10.43
N LEU A 21 -0.24 -1.44 -10.92
CA LEU A 21 -0.56 -1.53 -12.34
C LEU A 21 0.08 -0.42 -13.18
N ASN A 22 0.39 0.72 -12.55
CA ASN A 22 1.08 1.80 -13.24
C ASN A 22 2.49 1.33 -13.69
N PRO A 23 2.81 1.37 -14.99
CA PRO A 23 4.11 0.91 -15.51
C PRO A 23 5.31 1.64 -14.91
N ASN A 24 5.15 2.88 -14.44
CA ASN A 24 6.22 3.64 -13.79
C ASN A 24 6.64 3.02 -12.44
N TYR A 25 5.81 2.14 -11.87
CA TYR A 25 6.04 1.48 -10.60
C TYR A 25 6.05 -0.05 -10.71
N SER A 26 6.16 -0.61 -11.92
CA SER A 26 6.11 -2.06 -12.19
C SER A 26 7.19 -2.87 -11.48
N GLU A 27 8.33 -2.23 -11.19
CA GLU A 27 9.48 -2.81 -10.48
C GLU A 27 9.26 -2.92 -8.96
N TRP A 28 8.18 -2.34 -8.43
CA TRP A 28 7.86 -2.41 -7.02
C TRP A 28 7.01 -3.64 -6.71
N THR A 29 7.45 -4.39 -5.70
CA THR A 29 6.68 -5.47 -5.09
C THR A 29 6.40 -5.10 -3.64
N ILE A 30 5.14 -5.23 -3.24
CA ILE A 30 4.67 -4.89 -1.90
C ILE A 30 4.27 -6.18 -1.20
N THR A 31 4.89 -6.49 -0.07
CA THR A 31 4.48 -7.59 0.81
C THR A 31 3.86 -7.00 2.06
N ARG A 32 2.64 -7.40 2.37
CA ARG A 32 1.85 -6.88 3.50
C ARG A 32 1.41 -8.02 4.41
N ASN A 33 1.67 -7.88 5.70
CA ASN A 33 1.01 -8.69 6.73
C ASN A 33 0.10 -7.79 7.60
N ASP A 34 -0.33 -8.29 8.75
CA ASP A 34 -1.24 -7.60 9.66
C ASP A 34 -0.73 -6.24 10.17
N SER A 35 0.59 -6.07 10.27
CA SER A 35 1.24 -4.98 11.01
C SER A 35 2.39 -4.30 10.26
N ILE A 36 2.91 -4.90 9.19
CA ILE A 36 4.08 -4.46 8.44
C ILE A 36 3.82 -4.53 6.93
N GLN A 37 4.24 -3.48 6.23
CA GLN A 37 4.37 -3.44 4.78
C GLN A 37 5.84 -3.31 4.41
N THR A 38 6.32 -4.17 3.51
CA THR A 38 7.65 -4.09 2.91
C THR A 38 7.51 -3.84 1.42
N GLU A 39 8.17 -2.81 0.91
CA GLU A 39 8.18 -2.44 -0.51
C GLU A 39 9.59 -2.59 -1.05
N ILE A 40 9.76 -3.39 -2.10
CA ILE A 40 11.05 -3.66 -2.73
C ILE A 40 10.99 -3.25 -4.18
N ASN A 41 11.96 -2.44 -4.62
CA ASN A 41 12.17 -2.14 -6.03
C ASN A 41 13.24 -3.09 -6.60
N SER A 42 12.85 -3.99 -7.50
CA SER A 42 13.77 -4.98 -8.10
C SER A 42 14.89 -4.37 -8.90
N LYS A 43 14.67 -3.19 -9.48
CA LYS A 43 15.63 -2.51 -10.35
C LYS A 43 16.72 -1.77 -9.56
N THR A 44 16.35 -1.12 -8.45
CA THR A 44 17.29 -0.28 -7.65
C THR A 44 17.78 -0.96 -6.38
N GLY A 45 17.15 -2.06 -5.96
CA GLY A 45 17.40 -2.72 -4.67
C GLY A 45 16.98 -1.87 -3.47
N VAL A 46 16.14 -0.84 -3.68
CA VAL A 46 15.53 -0.09 -2.59
C VAL A 46 14.55 -1.00 -1.86
N GLU A 47 14.63 -0.99 -0.54
CA GLU A 47 13.68 -1.65 0.36
C GLU A 47 13.19 -0.63 1.39
N ILE A 48 11.88 -0.57 1.57
CA ILE A 48 11.20 0.31 2.53
C ILE A 48 10.33 -0.56 3.42
N LYS A 49 10.51 -0.46 4.74
CA LYS A 49 9.60 -1.10 5.72
C LYS A 49 8.80 -0.06 6.46
N SER A 50 7.50 -0.31 6.52
CA SER A 50 6.53 0.57 7.16
C SER A 50 5.66 -0.23 8.13
N VAL A 51 5.31 0.39 9.25
CA VAL A 51 4.30 -0.16 10.17
C VAL A 51 2.92 0.26 9.71
N ILE A 52 2.00 -0.69 9.70
CA ILE A 52 0.60 -0.51 9.36
C ILE A 52 -0.20 -0.30 10.65
N LYS A 53 -1.12 0.66 10.62
CA LYS A 53 -2.21 0.74 11.59
C LYS A 53 -3.52 0.91 10.87
N TRP A 54 -4.40 -0.07 10.97
CA TRP A 54 -5.75 0.00 10.43
C TRP A 54 -6.62 0.91 11.30
N LYS A 55 -7.23 1.92 10.67
CA LYS A 55 -8.22 2.81 11.29
C LYS A 55 -9.64 2.30 11.06
N SER A 56 -9.86 1.60 9.94
CA SER A 56 -11.10 0.93 9.59
C SER A 56 -10.83 -0.28 8.69
N GLU A 57 -11.86 -0.85 8.06
CA GLU A 57 -11.67 -1.93 7.08
C GLU A 57 -10.89 -1.50 5.84
N CYS A 58 -11.09 -0.25 5.38
CA CYS A 58 -10.52 0.27 4.13
C CYS A 58 -9.49 1.38 4.33
N VAL A 59 -9.26 1.84 5.57
CA VAL A 59 -8.35 2.95 5.86
C VAL A 59 -7.26 2.50 6.81
N TYR A 60 -6.01 2.80 6.47
CA TYR A 60 -4.85 2.51 7.29
C TYR A 60 -3.77 3.58 7.13
N THR A 61 -2.84 3.62 8.09
CA THR A 61 -1.64 4.46 8.00
C THR A 61 -0.41 3.61 7.83
N LEU A 62 0.51 4.06 6.99
CA LEU A 62 1.87 3.55 6.83
C LEU A 62 2.84 4.52 7.49
N THR A 63 3.56 4.06 8.51
CA THR A 63 4.67 4.81 9.11
C THR A 63 5.99 4.19 8.69
N CYS A 64 6.78 4.89 7.88
CA CYS A 64 8.09 4.37 7.45
C CYS A 64 9.02 4.22 8.67
N LYS A 65 9.55 3.02 8.87
CA LYS A 65 10.46 2.69 9.98
C LYS A 65 11.90 2.55 9.54
N SER A 66 12.13 2.00 8.35
CA SER A 66 13.48 1.80 7.84
C SER A 66 13.50 1.82 6.32
N VAL A 67 14.65 2.20 5.79
CA VAL A 67 14.98 2.17 4.37
C VAL A 67 16.34 1.51 4.19
N SER A 68 16.55 0.75 3.12
CA SER A 68 17.86 0.13 2.83
C SER A 68 18.90 1.12 2.32
N LYS A 69 18.46 2.27 1.79
CA LYS A 69 19.30 3.25 1.12
C LYS A 69 19.43 4.55 1.92
N PRO A 70 20.66 5.05 2.21
CA PRO A 70 20.87 6.25 3.01
C PRO A 70 20.19 7.52 2.48
N GLU A 71 20.11 7.67 1.16
CA GLU A 71 19.49 8.81 0.49
C GLU A 71 17.98 8.93 0.76
N LEU A 72 17.34 7.85 1.20
CA LEU A 72 15.92 7.80 1.55
C LEU A 72 15.67 7.97 3.05
N LYS A 73 16.70 8.22 3.89
CA LYS A 73 16.53 8.35 5.35
C LYS A 73 15.50 9.42 5.75
N ASN A 74 15.32 10.44 4.93
CA ASN A 74 14.31 11.48 5.13
C ASN A 74 12.86 10.95 5.08
N ALA A 75 12.65 9.74 4.56
CA ALA A 75 11.34 9.09 4.61
C ALA A 75 11.03 8.46 5.98
N ILE A 76 12.04 8.15 6.79
CA ILE A 76 11.83 7.52 8.11
C ILE A 76 11.00 8.45 8.99
N GLY A 77 9.94 7.90 9.60
CA GLY A 77 9.01 8.64 10.43
C GLY A 77 7.88 9.33 9.66
N LYS A 78 7.96 9.45 8.32
CA LYS A 78 6.85 9.95 7.51
C LYS A 78 5.66 8.99 7.60
N ILE A 79 4.47 9.60 7.65
CA ILE A 79 3.20 8.90 7.77
C ILE A 79 2.39 9.17 6.49
N PHE A 80 1.88 8.10 5.91
CA PHE A 80 0.94 8.13 4.80
C PHE A 80 -0.37 7.52 5.24
N GLU A 81 -1.49 8.21 5.02
CA GLU A 81 -2.81 7.62 5.15
C GLU A 81 -3.23 7.05 3.79
N VAL A 82 -3.63 5.79 3.78
CA VAL A 82 -4.09 5.09 2.59
C VAL A 82 -5.55 4.71 2.76
N SER A 83 -6.37 5.12 1.79
CA SER A 83 -7.79 4.79 1.72
C SER A 83 -8.05 3.93 0.49
N ILE A 84 -8.50 2.69 0.68
CA ILE A 84 -8.99 1.83 -0.40
C ILE A 84 -10.38 2.36 -0.80
N ILE A 85 -10.52 2.82 -2.04
CA ILE A 85 -11.73 3.48 -2.54
C ILE A 85 -12.57 2.58 -3.45
N LYS A 86 -11.94 1.54 -4.03
CA LYS A 86 -12.62 0.60 -4.92
C LYS A 86 -11.90 -0.75 -4.93
N THR A 87 -12.66 -1.84 -4.92
CA THR A 87 -12.15 -3.21 -4.94
C THR A 87 -12.59 -3.93 -6.20
N TYR A 88 -11.78 -4.90 -6.62
CA TYR A 88 -11.99 -5.77 -7.78
C TYR A 88 -11.65 -7.22 -7.39
N ASN A 89 -11.81 -8.16 -8.31
CA ASN A 89 -11.52 -9.59 -8.05
C ASN A 89 -10.08 -9.86 -7.60
N ASN A 90 -9.11 -9.16 -8.18
CA ASN A 90 -7.68 -9.40 -7.95
C ASN A 90 -6.93 -8.13 -7.58
N GLY A 91 -7.61 -7.08 -7.11
CA GLY A 91 -6.96 -5.79 -6.87
C GLY A 91 -7.88 -4.73 -6.30
N TYR A 92 -7.33 -3.54 -6.15
CA TYR A 92 -8.04 -2.38 -5.63
C TYR A 92 -7.38 -1.07 -6.08
N THR A 93 -8.17 -0.01 -6.07
CA THR A 93 -7.70 1.38 -6.19
C THR A 93 -7.66 2.02 -4.81
N CYS A 94 -6.59 2.73 -4.49
CA CYS A 94 -6.44 3.48 -3.25
C CYS A 94 -5.92 4.90 -3.47
N ILE A 95 -6.19 5.77 -2.51
CA ILE A 95 -5.61 7.11 -2.43
C ILE A 95 -4.60 7.09 -1.28
N SER A 96 -3.36 7.48 -1.57
CA SER A 96 -2.30 7.70 -0.58
C SER A 96 -2.12 9.19 -0.34
N ARG A 97 -2.22 9.61 0.93
CA ARG A 97 -2.07 10.99 1.37
C ARG A 97 -0.89 11.09 2.32
N GLY A 98 0.12 11.86 1.95
CA GLY A 98 1.19 12.22 2.88
C GLY A 98 0.69 13.20 3.92
N ASN A 99 1.24 13.13 5.14
CA ASN A 99 0.94 14.13 6.19
C ASN A 99 1.58 15.51 5.92
N ASP A 100 2.27 15.67 4.79
CA ASP A 100 2.90 16.92 4.38
C ASP A 100 1.96 17.66 3.44
N ILE A 101 1.56 18.87 3.83
CA ILE A 101 0.50 19.69 3.23
C ILE A 101 0.78 20.01 1.74
N GLN A 102 2.01 19.80 1.27
CA GLN A 102 2.42 20.04 -0.12
C GLN A 102 2.29 18.82 -1.04
N LEU A 103 2.02 17.62 -0.52
CA LEU A 103 1.88 16.42 -1.33
C LEU A 103 0.43 16.24 -1.77
N LYS A 104 0.20 16.33 -3.08
CA LYS A 104 -1.08 15.96 -3.69
C LYS A 104 -1.40 14.50 -3.39
N ASP A 105 -2.67 14.22 -3.15
CA ASP A 105 -3.24 12.88 -3.12
C ASP A 105 -2.75 12.07 -4.32
N LEU A 106 -2.16 10.91 -4.05
CA LEU A 106 -1.69 10.00 -5.08
C LEU A 106 -2.66 8.84 -5.20
N GLU A 107 -3.36 8.77 -6.32
CA GLU A 107 -4.18 7.61 -6.67
C GLU A 107 -3.29 6.48 -7.22
N LEU A 108 -3.47 5.28 -6.69
CA LEU A 108 -2.71 4.09 -7.02
C LEU A 108 -3.66 2.92 -7.28
N GLU A 109 -3.32 2.13 -8.29
CA GLU A 109 -4.02 0.88 -8.58
C GLU A 109 -3.08 -0.29 -8.37
N MET A 110 -3.55 -1.27 -7.60
CA MET A 110 -2.76 -2.40 -7.13
C MET A 110 -3.47 -3.71 -7.41
N ILE A 111 -2.72 -4.71 -7.86
CA ILE A 111 -3.19 -6.09 -7.98
C ILE A 111 -2.57 -6.96 -6.90
N LYS A 112 -3.36 -7.87 -6.34
CA LYS A 112 -2.91 -8.92 -5.43
C LYS A 112 -2.35 -10.08 -6.25
N THR A 113 -1.10 -10.47 -5.97
CA THR A 113 -0.39 -11.52 -6.70
C THR A 113 -0.23 -12.80 -5.90
N LYS A 114 -0.32 -12.74 -4.57
CA LYS A 114 -0.37 -13.88 -3.64
C LYS A 114 -1.23 -13.55 -2.42
#